data_AF-A0A2U0S0T3-F1
#
_entry.id   AF-A0A2U0S0T3-F1
#
_cell.length_a   1.000
_cell.length_b   1.000
_cell.length_c   1.000
_cell.angle_alpha   90.00
_cell.angle_beta   90.00
_cell.angle_gamma   90.00
#
_symmetry.space_group_name_H-M   'P 1'
#
loop_
_entity.id
_entity.type
_entity.pdbx_description
1 polymer ?
#
loop_
_entity_poly.entity_id
_entity_poly.type
_entity_poly.pdbx_seq_one_letter_code
_entity_poly.pdbx_strand_id
1 'polypeptide(L)'
;MNSKVPQEGTVEQTSLQLEKLLDQVRKEPTHLNYWNAYKRIQKLDLKSLDVPDDKRIKVALLSSFTIDPLSIYLDVKVRLVQLFPEIYVAPFNQYQQEILDENSGLYAF
;
A
#
# COMPACT_ATOMS: atom_id res chain seq x y z
N MET A 1 -22.93 -14.70 14.90
CA MET A 1 -21.81 -13.96 14.27
C MET A 1 -22.41 -12.90 13.38
N ASN A 2 -22.41 -11.64 13.83
CA ASN A 2 -22.99 -10.53 13.06
C ASN A 2 -21.94 -10.02 12.07
N SER A 3 -22.00 -10.54 10.84
CA SER A 3 -21.29 -9.97 9.70
C SER A 3 -21.92 -8.61 9.39
N LYS A 4 -21.29 -7.52 9.84
CA LYS A 4 -21.58 -6.17 9.33
C LYS A 4 -21.15 -6.15 7.87
N VAL A 5 -22.11 -6.37 6.97
CA VAL A 5 -21.96 -6.04 5.55
C VAL A 5 -21.60 -4.54 5.51
N PRO A 6 -20.47 -4.14 4.90
CA PRO A 6 -20.17 -2.73 4.71
C PRO A 6 -21.31 -2.11 3.91
N GLN A 7 -21.85 -0.99 4.36
CA GLN A 7 -22.89 -0.29 3.61
C GLN A 7 -22.30 0.13 2.26
N GLU A 8 -22.91 -0.26 1.13
CA GLU A 8 -22.41 -0.03 -0.24
C GLU A 8 -21.94 1.42 -0.48
N GLY A 9 -22.61 2.40 0.15
CA GLY A 9 -22.22 3.81 0.07
C GLY A 9 -20.84 4.13 0.65
N THR A 10 -20.31 3.36 1.61
CA THR A 10 -18.99 3.58 2.20
C THR A 10 -17.86 3.07 1.30
N VAL A 11 -18.10 1.97 0.57
CA VAL A 11 -17.12 1.38 -0.36
C VAL A 11 -16.93 2.27 -1.58
N GLU A 12 -18.04 2.76 -2.14
CA GLU A 12 -18.04 3.68 -3.28
C GLU A 12 -17.33 5.00 -2.93
N GLN A 13 -17.62 5.57 -1.76
CA GLN A 13 -16.95 6.78 -1.26
C GLN A 13 -15.44 6.59 -1.13
N THR A 14 -14.99 5.46 -0.58
CA THR A 14 -13.56 5.17 -0.41
C THR A 14 -12.86 5.04 -1.76
N SER A 15 -13.51 4.37 -2.73
CA SER A 15 -12.99 4.21 -4.10
C SER A 15 -12.84 5.56 -4.81
N LEU A 16 -13.86 6.42 -4.73
CA LEU A 16 -13.83 7.77 -5.30
C LEU A 16 -12.76 8.65 -4.65
N GLN A 17 -12.60 8.57 -3.33
CA GLN A 17 -11.54 9.26 -2.61
C GLN A 17 -10.16 8.80 -3.07
N LEU A 18 -9.95 7.48 -3.20
CA LEU A 18 -8.69 6.91 -3.67
C LEU A 18 -8.36 7.41 -5.10
N GLU A 19 -9.28 7.27 -6.05
CA GLU A 19 -9.05 7.72 -7.43
C GLU A 19 -8.77 9.22 -7.51
N LYS A 20 -9.45 10.05 -6.70
CA LYS A 20 -9.16 11.48 -6.63
C LYS A 20 -7.72 11.75 -6.19
N LEU A 21 -7.20 11.01 -5.21
CA LEU A 21 -5.81 11.15 -4.76
C LEU A 21 -4.82 10.71 -5.84
N LEU A 22 -5.10 9.62 -6.53
CA LEU A 22 -4.25 9.11 -7.60
C LEU A 22 -4.25 10.05 -8.82
N ASP A 23 -5.40 10.62 -9.19
CA ASP A 23 -5.53 11.60 -10.27
C ASP A 23 -4.69 12.87 -10.00
N GLN A 24 -4.60 13.33 -8.75
CA GLN A 24 -3.71 14.44 -8.39
C GLN A 24 -2.25 14.12 -8.69
N VAL A 25 -1.79 12.90 -8.39
CA VAL A 25 -0.42 12.47 -8.68
C VAL A 25 -0.20 12.28 -10.18
N ARG A 26 -1.18 11.78 -10.93
CA ARG A 26 -1.11 11.64 -12.40
C ARG A 26 -0.92 13.00 -13.08
N LYS A 27 -1.64 14.02 -12.63
CA LYS A 27 -1.58 15.39 -13.18
C LYS A 27 -0.27 16.09 -12.82
N GLU A 28 0.16 15.95 -11.57
CA GLU A 28 1.36 16.61 -11.05
C GLU A 28 2.21 15.64 -10.22
N PRO A 29 3.14 14.90 -10.83
CA PRO A 29 3.93 13.86 -10.17
C PRO A 29 5.11 14.44 -9.35
N THR A 30 4.82 15.37 -8.45
CA THR A 30 5.82 15.98 -7.56
C THR A 30 6.02 15.13 -6.30
N HIS A 31 7.21 15.21 -5.67
CA HIS A 31 7.49 14.57 -4.38
C HIS A 31 6.40 14.88 -3.34
N LEU A 32 5.97 16.15 -3.27
CA LEU A 32 4.95 16.59 -2.32
C LEU A 32 3.60 15.90 -2.58
N ASN A 33 3.20 15.73 -3.85
CA ASN A 33 1.95 15.07 -4.20
C ASN A 33 2.00 13.56 -3.90
N TYR A 34 3.13 12.88 -4.15
CA TYR A 34 3.33 11.49 -3.74
C TYR A 34 3.20 11.31 -2.23
N TRP A 35 3.91 12.14 -1.45
CA TRP A 35 3.85 12.10 0.01
C TRP A 35 2.44 12.38 0.53
N ASN A 36 1.78 13.42 0.01
CA ASN A 36 0.43 13.78 0.42
C ASN A 36 -0.60 12.70 0.08
N ALA A 37 -0.52 12.11 -1.12
CA ALA A 37 -1.37 11.00 -1.53
C ALA A 37 -1.18 9.81 -0.60
N TYR A 38 0.06 9.36 -0.39
CA TYR A 38 0.38 8.24 0.51
C TYR A 38 -0.17 8.46 1.93
N LYS A 39 0.08 9.62 2.53
CA LYS A 39 -0.41 9.95 3.88
C LYS A 39 -1.94 9.97 3.98
N ARG A 40 -2.65 10.30 2.90
CA ARG A 40 -4.12 10.29 2.85
C ARG A 40 -4.66 8.88 2.59
N ILE A 41 -4.04 8.12 1.69
CA ILE A 41 -4.37 6.72 1.40
C ILE A 41 -4.28 5.87 2.67
N GLN A 42 -3.24 6.06 3.48
CA GLN A 42 -3.09 5.37 4.77
C GLN A 42 -4.22 5.62 5.78
N LYS A 43 -5.02 6.67 5.58
CA LYS A 43 -6.17 7.00 6.43
C LYS A 43 -7.50 6.48 5.86
N LEU A 44 -7.49 5.93 4.66
CA LEU A 44 -8.67 5.32 4.04
C LEU A 44 -8.86 3.90 4.58
N ASP A 45 -10.12 3.48 4.69
CA ASP A 45 -10.44 2.08 5.00
C ASP A 45 -10.33 1.22 3.73
N LEU A 46 -9.10 0.96 3.28
CA LEU A 46 -8.83 0.17 2.08
C LEU A 46 -9.29 -1.29 2.20
N LYS A 47 -9.51 -1.80 3.41
CA LYS A 47 -10.02 -3.16 3.63
C LYS A 47 -11.48 -3.30 3.23
N SER A 48 -12.23 -2.19 3.22
CA SER A 48 -13.61 -2.16 2.74
C SER A 48 -13.75 -2.26 1.23
N LEU A 49 -12.66 -2.08 0.47
CA LEU A 49 -12.68 -2.13 -0.98
C LEU A 49 -12.82 -3.57 -1.48
N ASP A 50 -13.79 -3.77 -2.37
CA ASP A 50 -13.94 -5.01 -3.13
C ASP A 50 -12.91 -5.03 -4.28
N VAL A 51 -11.70 -5.49 -3.95
CA VAL A 51 -10.58 -5.60 -4.89
C VAL A 51 -10.44 -7.06 -5.32
N PRO A 52 -10.44 -7.34 -6.64
CA PRO A 52 -10.16 -8.66 -7.19
C PRO A 52 -8.82 -9.23 -6.72
N ASP A 53 -8.76 -10.53 -6.46
CA ASP A 53 -7.55 -11.18 -5.93
C ASP A 53 -6.35 -11.05 -6.88
N ASP A 54 -6.56 -11.05 -8.19
CA ASP A 54 -5.50 -10.87 -9.21
C ASP A 54 -4.88 -9.47 -9.21
N LYS A 55 -5.54 -8.50 -8.55
CA LYS A 55 -5.05 -7.12 -8.39
C LYS A 55 -4.36 -6.90 -7.05
N ARG A 56 -4.46 -7.83 -6.10
CA ARG A 56 -3.79 -7.75 -4.80
C ARG A 56 -2.37 -8.25 -4.92
N ILE A 57 -1.40 -7.47 -4.47
CA ILE A 57 0.01 -7.86 -4.47
C ILE A 57 0.63 -7.66 -3.10
N LYS A 58 1.50 -8.58 -2.71
CA LYS A 58 2.36 -8.45 -1.54
C LYS A 58 3.76 -8.07 -1.99
N VAL A 59 4.34 -7.06 -1.38
CA VAL A 59 5.67 -6.56 -1.71
C VAL A 59 6.50 -6.41 -0.43
N ALA A 60 7.55 -7.20 -0.31
CA ALA A 60 8.53 -7.07 0.77
C ALA A 60 9.74 -6.27 0.28
N LEU A 61 10.16 -5.27 1.06
CA LEU A 61 11.34 -4.45 0.81
C LEU A 61 12.40 -4.73 1.86
N LEU A 62 13.50 -5.34 1.45
CA LEU A 62 14.65 -5.69 2.29
C LEU A 62 15.86 -4.90 1.81
N SER A 63 16.54 -4.22 2.73
CA SER A 63 17.60 -3.28 2.35
C SER A 63 18.64 -3.09 3.45
N SER A 64 19.88 -2.80 3.04
CA SER A 64 20.97 -2.28 3.89
C SER A 64 21.06 -0.75 3.90
N PHE A 65 20.08 -0.07 3.29
CA PHE A 65 19.96 1.38 3.19
C PHE A 65 18.57 1.84 3.65
N THR A 66 18.45 3.11 4.05
CA THR A 66 17.17 3.75 4.36
C THR A 66 16.32 3.84 3.10
N ILE A 67 15.20 3.12 3.08
CA ILE A 67 14.29 2.99 1.93
C ILE A 67 12.87 3.47 2.24
N ASP A 68 12.67 4.16 3.37
CA ASP A 68 11.38 4.71 3.76
C ASP A 68 10.77 5.60 2.65
N PRO A 69 11.52 6.47 1.94
CA PRO A 69 10.93 7.21 0.83
C PRO A 69 10.54 6.31 -0.35
N LEU A 70 11.27 5.21 -0.59
CA LEU A 70 11.01 4.30 -1.70
C LEU A 70 9.66 3.59 -1.54
N SER A 71 9.31 3.14 -0.33
CA SER A 71 8.05 2.45 -0.07
C SER A 71 6.82 3.33 -0.40
N ILE A 72 6.94 4.64 -0.22
CA ILE A 72 5.91 5.64 -0.53
C ILE A 72 5.67 5.74 -2.03
N TYR A 73 6.76 5.89 -2.79
CA TYR A 73 6.65 5.92 -4.25
C TYR A 73 6.12 4.61 -4.78
N LEU A 74 6.54 3.49 -4.19
CA LEU A 74 6.10 2.17 -4.61
C LEU A 74 4.61 1.96 -4.35
N ASP A 75 4.10 2.28 -3.16
CA ASP A 75 2.68 2.19 -2.83
C ASP A 75 1.82 2.95 -3.85
N VAL A 76 2.14 4.23 -4.06
CA VAL A 76 1.37 5.09 -4.96
C VAL A 76 1.51 4.63 -6.41
N LYS A 77 2.71 4.29 -6.88
CA LYS A 77 2.92 3.85 -8.28
C LYS A 77 2.23 2.54 -8.59
N VAL A 78 2.22 1.59 -7.67
CA VAL A 78 1.49 0.33 -7.83
C VAL A 78 -0.02 0.61 -7.93
N ARG A 79 -0.55 1.51 -7.08
CA ARG A 79 -1.96 1.92 -7.17
C ARG A 79 -2.29 2.65 -8.46
N LEU A 80 -1.36 3.45 -8.99
CA LEU A 80 -1.54 4.14 -10.27
C LEU A 80 -1.76 3.17 -11.46
N VAL A 81 -1.19 1.97 -11.39
CA VAL A 81 -1.39 0.88 -12.37
C VAL A 81 -2.53 -0.07 -11.99
N GLN A 82 -3.43 0.37 -11.10
CA GLN A 82 -4.63 -0.36 -10.65
C GLN A 82 -4.32 -1.67 -9.92
N LEU A 83 -3.20 -1.73 -9.21
CA LEU A 83 -2.85 -2.81 -8.28
C LEU A 83 -2.98 -2.32 -6.84
N PHE A 84 -3.21 -3.24 -5.91
CA PHE A 84 -3.44 -2.93 -4.50
C PHE A 84 -2.35 -3.57 -3.66
N PRO A 85 -1.30 -2.79 -3.31
CA PRO A 85 -0.17 -3.32 -2.58
C PRO A 85 -0.46 -3.45 -1.09
N GLU A 86 0.03 -4.54 -0.53
CA GLU A 86 0.42 -4.67 0.86
C GLU A 86 1.95 -4.62 0.89
N ILE A 87 2.53 -3.67 1.63
CA ILE A 87 3.99 -3.45 1.66
C ILE A 87 4.52 -3.75 3.04
N TYR A 88 5.47 -4.67 3.10
CA TYR A 88 6.31 -4.92 4.27
C TYR A 88 7.68 -4.27 4.04
N VAL A 89 8.15 -3.48 5.01
CA VAL A 89 9.50 -2.92 5.01
C VAL A 89 10.26 -3.57 6.15
N ALA A 90 11.26 -4.38 5.82
CA ALA A 90 12.08 -5.07 6.79
C ALA A 90 12.97 -4.10 7.59
N PRO A 91 13.40 -4.49 8.80
CA PRO A 91 14.33 -3.68 9.58
C PRO A 91 15.64 -3.39 8.84
N PHE A 92 16.23 -2.22 9.13
CA PHE A 92 17.44 -1.75 8.50
C PHE A 92 18.59 -2.76 8.62
N ASN A 93 19.19 -3.11 7.47
CA ASN A 93 20.36 -3.99 7.37
C ASN A 93 20.15 -5.40 7.97
N GLN A 94 18.90 -5.88 8.01
CA GLN A 94 18.56 -7.24 8.43
C GLN A 94 18.14 -8.15 7.27
N TYR A 95 18.40 -7.76 6.02
CA TYR A 95 17.96 -8.53 4.86
C TYR A 95 18.44 -9.99 4.87
N GLN A 96 19.67 -10.26 5.33
CA GLN A 96 20.17 -11.63 5.46
C GLN A 96 19.41 -12.42 6.52
N GLN A 97 19.14 -11.82 7.68
CA GLN A 97 18.39 -12.47 8.76
C GLN A 97 16.95 -12.75 8.32
N GLU A 98 16.31 -11.79 7.66
CA GLU A 98 14.96 -11.96 7.13
C GLU A 98 14.85 -13.08 6.10
N ILE A 99 15.88 -13.28 5.26
CA ILE A 99 15.92 -14.34 4.24
C ILE A 99 16.26 -15.71 4.84
N LEU A 100 17.12 -15.77 5.86
CA LEU A 100 17.63 -17.04 6.39
C LEU A 100 16.78 -17.62 7.52
N ASP A 101 16.08 -16.79 8.29
CA ASP A 101 15.19 -17.24 9.36
C ASP A 101 13.76 -17.41 8.83
N GLU A 102 13.30 -18.65 8.75
CA GLU A 102 11.93 -18.98 8.32
C GLU A 102 10.84 -18.42 9.25
N ASN A 103 11.20 -17.96 10.45
CA ASN A 103 10.30 -17.29 11.39
C ASN A 103 10.36 -15.75 11.30
N SER A 104 11.08 -15.20 10.33
CA SER A 104 11.22 -13.75 10.17
C SER A 104 9.93 -13.05 9.76
N GLY A 105 9.93 -11.71 9.84
CA GLY A 105 8.79 -10.90 9.40
C GLY A 105 8.46 -11.11 7.92
N LEU A 106 9.46 -11.36 7.08
CA LEU A 106 9.29 -11.69 5.66
C LEU A 106 8.37 -12.90 5.43
N TYR A 107 8.56 -13.99 6.17
CA TYR A 107 7.78 -15.21 5.99
C TYR A 107 6.42 -15.17 6.70
N ALA A 108 6.31 -14.38 7.77
CA ALA A 108 5.06 -14.17 8.51
C ALA A 108 4.10 -13.19 7.82
N PHE A 109 4.61 -12.37 6.89
CA PHE A 109 3.89 -11.34 6.16
C PHE A 109 2.87 -11.89 5.14
#